data_AF-A0A699URC3-F1
#
_entry.id   AF-A0A699URC3-F1
#
_cell.length_a   1.000
_cell.length_b   1.000
_cell.length_c   1.000
_cell.angle_alpha   90.00
_cell.angle_beta   90.00
_cell.angle_gamma   90.00
#
_symmetry.space_group_name_H-M   'P 1'
#
loop_
_entity.id
_entity.type
_entity.pdbx_description
1 polymer ?
#
loop_
_entity_poly.entity_id
_entity_poly.type
_entity_poly.pdbx_seq_one_letter_code
_entity_poly.pdbx_strand_id
1 'polypeptide(L)'
;MAPKKAAPKRTTRLNPGATPNPNSAPSTTTTTVTNAQLQAMIDQGVNVALAARDANRTGDDNHTSRTGVRRTERVTRECTYQDFMKCQPLYF
;
A
#
# COMPACT_ATOMS: atom_id res chain seq x y z
N MET A 1 -14.32 37.03 -37.92
CA MET A 1 -14.10 36.14 -36.76
C MET A 1 -13.28 36.89 -35.73
N ALA A 2 -13.86 37.18 -34.56
CA ALA A 2 -13.14 37.85 -33.47
C ALA A 2 -12.60 36.79 -32.47
N PRO A 3 -11.39 36.97 -31.91
CA PRO A 3 -10.85 36.01 -30.94
C PRO A 3 -11.58 36.16 -29.59
N LYS A 4 -11.93 35.02 -28.99
CA LYS A 4 -12.56 34.92 -27.67
C LYS A 4 -11.54 35.31 -26.60
N LYS A 5 -11.77 36.41 -25.87
CA LYS A 5 -10.94 36.83 -24.73
C LYS A 5 -11.07 35.81 -23.59
N ALA A 6 -9.94 35.28 -23.12
CA ALA A 6 -9.86 34.53 -21.87
C ALA A 6 -9.91 35.51 -20.68
N ALA A 7 -10.82 35.26 -19.74
CA ALA A 7 -10.98 36.10 -18.54
C ALA A 7 -9.82 35.87 -17.56
N PRO A 8 -9.21 36.93 -16.99
CA PRO A 8 -8.18 36.79 -15.96
C PRO A 8 -8.74 36.16 -14.67
N LYS A 9 -8.05 35.11 -14.19
CA LYS A 9 -8.30 34.36 -12.96
C LYS A 9 -8.28 35.30 -11.74
N ARG A 10 -9.41 35.43 -11.02
CA ARG A 10 -9.49 36.23 -9.78
C ARG A 10 -8.76 35.51 -8.64
N THR A 11 -7.74 36.15 -8.08
CA THR A 11 -7.07 35.74 -6.85
C THR A 11 -7.47 36.68 -5.72
N THR A 12 -8.26 36.21 -4.77
CA THR A 12 -8.57 36.96 -3.54
C THR A 12 -7.44 36.73 -2.55
N ARG A 13 -6.60 37.74 -2.32
CA ARG A 13 -5.56 37.70 -1.29
C ARG A 13 -6.22 38.02 0.06
N LEU A 14 -6.25 37.06 0.98
CA LEU A 14 -6.69 37.31 2.36
C LEU A 14 -5.57 38.02 3.13
N ASN A 15 -5.91 39.10 3.85
CA ASN A 15 -4.97 39.85 4.68
C ASN A 15 -4.52 39.00 5.88
N PRO A 16 -3.21 38.82 6.13
CA PRO A 16 -2.69 38.01 7.25
C PRO A 16 -2.96 38.56 8.67
N GLY A 17 -3.74 39.63 8.82
CA GLY A 17 -3.93 40.34 10.09
C GLY A 17 -5.39 40.47 10.56
N ALA A 18 -6.33 39.74 9.94
CA ALA A 18 -7.73 39.79 10.37
C ALA A 18 -7.98 38.79 11.51
N THR A 19 -8.44 39.29 12.66
CA THR A 19 -8.99 38.46 13.73
C THR A 19 -10.21 37.68 13.20
N PRO A 20 -10.30 36.35 13.39
CA PRO A 20 -11.46 35.59 12.94
C PRO A 20 -12.69 36.06 13.70
N ASN A 21 -13.68 36.60 12.98
CA ASN A 21 -14.98 36.89 13.56
C ASN A 21 -15.63 35.55 13.97
N PRO A 22 -15.99 35.34 15.24
CA PRO A 22 -16.60 34.09 15.71
C PRO A 22 -17.97 33.78 15.06
N ASN A 23 -18.58 34.77 14.39
CA ASN A 23 -19.85 34.63 13.65
C ASN A 23 -19.66 34.51 12.13
N SER A 24 -18.44 34.27 11.61
CA SER A 24 -18.22 34.13 10.17
C SER A 24 -18.47 32.69 9.69
N ALA A 25 -19.16 32.55 8.56
CA ALA A 25 -19.38 31.25 7.92
C ALA A 25 -18.05 30.58 7.52
N PRO A 26 -17.92 29.25 7.66
CA PRO A 26 -16.70 28.54 7.26
C PRO A 26 -16.42 28.74 5.77
N SER A 27 -15.22 29.20 5.44
CA SER A 27 -14.78 29.35 4.05
C SER A 27 -14.25 28.01 3.52
N THR A 28 -14.90 27.49 2.49
CA THR A 28 -14.45 26.28 1.78
C THR A 28 -13.42 26.64 0.71
N THR A 29 -12.25 26.03 0.75
CA THR A 29 -11.23 26.17 -0.30
C THR A 29 -11.41 25.08 -1.35
N THR A 30 -11.74 25.47 -2.58
CA THR A 30 -11.86 24.54 -3.71
C THR A 30 -10.53 24.44 -4.43
N THR A 31 -9.84 23.30 -4.29
CA THR A 31 -8.61 23.00 -5.02
C THR A 31 -8.94 22.30 -6.33
N THR A 32 -8.53 22.87 -7.47
CA THR A 32 -8.62 22.21 -8.77
C THR A 32 -7.39 21.35 -8.99
N VAL A 33 -7.58 20.03 -9.11
CA VAL A 33 -6.52 19.08 -9.44
C VAL A 33 -6.61 18.74 -10.94
N THR A 34 -5.48 18.76 -11.63
CA THR A 34 -5.38 18.38 -13.05
C THR A 34 -5.10 16.89 -13.22
N ASN A 35 -5.49 16.32 -14.36
CA ASN A 35 -5.23 14.89 -14.63
C ASN A 35 -3.73 14.55 -14.58
N ALA A 36 -2.85 15.46 -15.00
CA ALA A 36 -1.41 15.27 -14.93
C ALA A 36 -0.90 15.18 -13.48
N GLN A 37 -1.49 15.96 -12.56
CA GLN A 37 -1.15 15.87 -11.14
C GLN A 37 -1.63 14.55 -10.51
N LEU A 38 -2.83 14.08 -10.89
CA LEU A 38 -3.31 12.77 -10.47
C LEU A 38 -2.39 11.65 -10.98
N GLN A 39 -1.99 11.71 -12.25
CA GLN A 39 -1.07 10.74 -12.83
C GLN A 39 0.26 10.73 -12.08
N ALA A 40 0.83 11.91 -11.79
CA ALA A 40 2.08 12.02 -11.06
C ALA A 40 1.99 11.42 -9.64
N MET A 41 0.88 11.60 -8.94
CA MET A 41 0.65 11.00 -7.61
C MET A 41 0.55 9.46 -7.69
N ILE A 42 -0.09 8.94 -8.75
CA ILE A 42 -0.19 7.50 -9.00
C ILE A 42 1.19 6.92 -9.29
N ASP A 43 1.95 7.54 -10.19
CA ASP A 43 3.30 7.08 -10.58
C ASP A 43 4.24 7.08 -9.36
N GLN A 44 4.15 8.11 -8.51
CA GLN A 44 4.90 8.16 -7.24
C GLN A 44 4.53 6.98 -6.33
N GLY A 45 3.23 6.71 -6.14
CA GLY A 45 2.77 5.59 -5.31
C GLY A 45 3.22 4.23 -5.84
N VAL A 46 3.16 4.03 -7.16
CA VAL A 46 3.61 2.79 -7.83
C VAL A 46 5.11 2.58 -7.63
N ASN A 47 5.92 3.63 -7.82
CA ASN A 47 7.36 3.54 -7.63
C ASN A 47 7.75 3.19 -6.19
N VAL A 48 7.06 3.77 -5.20
CA VAL A 48 7.28 3.46 -3.78
C VAL A 48 6.95 2.00 -3.49
N ALA A 49 5.82 1.50 -3.97
CA ALA A 49 5.42 0.10 -3.78
C ALA A 49 6.39 -0.88 -4.44
N LEU A 50 6.88 -0.55 -5.64
CA LEU A 50 7.86 -1.37 -6.36
C LEU A 50 9.19 -1.42 -5.62
N ALA A 51 9.70 -0.28 -5.15
CA ALA A 51 10.94 -0.21 -4.39
C ALA A 51 10.87 -1.02 -3.08
N ALA A 52 9.75 -0.97 -2.36
CA ALA A 52 9.53 -1.77 -1.16
C ALA A 52 9.52 -3.29 -1.46
N ARG A 53 8.91 -3.68 -2.57
CA ARG A 53 8.88 -5.08 -3.02
C ARG A 53 10.27 -5.57 -3.41
N ASP A 54 11.06 -4.77 -4.11
CA ASP A 54 12.42 -5.15 -4.51
C ASP A 54 13.38 -5.21 -3.31
N ALA A 55 13.23 -4.32 -2.32
CA ALA A 55 13.96 -4.40 -1.06
C ALA A 55 13.70 -5.71 -0.29
N ASN A 56 12.45 -6.22 -0.33
CA ASN A 56 12.10 -7.52 0.27
C ASN A 56 12.69 -8.71 -0.50
N ARG A 57 13.06 -8.55 -1.77
CA ARG A 57 13.68 -9.62 -2.58
C ARG A 57 15.18 -9.75 -2.34
N THR A 58 15.84 -8.66 -1.97
CA THR A 58 17.27 -8.65 -1.64
C THR A 58 17.61 -9.27 -0.28
N GLY A 59 16.60 -9.68 0.51
CA GLY A 59 16.78 -10.31 1.82
C GLY A 59 16.79 -11.86 1.84
N ASP A 60 16.56 -12.54 0.71
CA ASP A 60 16.40 -14.00 0.66
C ASP A 60 17.31 -14.72 -0.36
N ASP A 61 18.33 -14.03 -0.90
CA ASP A 61 19.26 -14.67 -1.84
C ASP A 61 20.44 -15.37 -1.15
N ASN A 62 20.36 -15.55 0.18
CA ASN A 62 21.22 -16.51 0.86
C ASN A 62 20.50 -17.85 0.95
N HIS A 63 20.28 -18.46 -0.22
CA HIS A 63 19.80 -19.83 -0.33
C HIS A 63 20.93 -20.80 0.07
N THR A 64 21.32 -20.75 1.35
CA THR A 64 22.04 -21.86 1.99
C THR A 64 21.03 -22.98 2.29
N SER A 65 20.34 -23.49 1.28
CA SER A 65 19.55 -24.73 1.40
C SER A 65 20.48 -25.95 1.28
N ARG A 66 21.57 -25.94 2.06
CA ARG A 66 22.46 -27.09 2.20
C ARG A 66 22.52 -27.55 3.65
N THR A 67 21.44 -28.20 4.09
CA THR A 67 21.50 -29.33 5.05
C THR A 67 20.13 -30.00 4.99
N GLY A 68 19.97 -31.12 4.30
CA GLY A 68 20.65 -32.35 4.70
C GLY A 68 19.72 -33.25 5.52
N VAL A 69 18.44 -33.35 5.17
CA VAL A 69 17.64 -34.55 5.46
C VAL A 69 16.78 -34.77 4.23
N ARG A 70 17.24 -35.66 3.33
CA ARG A 70 16.34 -36.31 2.39
C ARG A 70 15.20 -36.83 3.26
N ARG A 71 13.98 -36.32 3.09
CA ARG A 71 12.81 -36.97 3.67
C ARG A 71 12.82 -38.36 3.06
N THR A 72 13.30 -39.35 3.81
CA THR A 72 13.02 -40.74 3.50
C THR A 72 11.52 -40.78 3.39
N GLU A 73 11.04 -41.05 2.18
CA GLU A 73 9.64 -41.27 1.87
C GLU A 73 9.11 -42.15 3.01
N ARG A 74 8.26 -41.57 3.88
CA ARG A 74 7.64 -42.37 4.93
C ARG A 74 6.78 -43.34 4.17
N VAL A 75 7.20 -44.61 4.13
CA VAL A 75 6.39 -45.74 3.71
C VAL A 75 5.00 -45.47 4.26
N THR A 76 4.00 -45.47 3.38
CA THR A 76 2.59 -45.37 3.73
C THR A 76 2.28 -46.57 4.62
N ARG A 77 2.48 -46.43 5.92
CA ARG A 77 2.10 -47.46 6.88
C ARG A 77 0.60 -47.34 7.03
N GLU A 78 -0.11 -48.38 6.63
CA GLU A 78 -1.55 -48.48 6.86
C GLU A 78 -1.80 -48.36 8.37
N CYS A 79 -2.39 -47.24 8.77
CA CYS A 79 -2.77 -47.01 10.17
C CYS A 79 -4.10 -47.72 10.39
N THR A 80 -4.10 -48.77 11.22
CA THR A 80 -5.36 -49.41 11.60
C THR A 80 -6.08 -48.61 12.68
N TYR A 81 -7.37 -48.86 12.87
CA TYR A 81 -8.16 -48.18 13.90
C TYR A 81 -7.56 -48.35 15.32
N GLN A 82 -7.00 -49.53 15.62
CA GLN A 82 -6.29 -49.74 16.88
C GLN A 82 -5.03 -48.88 17.02
N ASP A 83 -4.32 -48.62 15.93
CA ASP A 83 -3.11 -47.80 15.95
C ASP A 83 -3.45 -46.32 16.22
N PHE A 84 -4.55 -45.83 15.65
CA PHE A 84 -5.06 -44.48 15.92
C PHE A 84 -5.46 -44.30 17.39
N MET A 85 -6.15 -45.28 17.98
CA MET A 85 -6.59 -45.20 19.38
C MET A 85 -5.43 -45.18 20.39
N LYS A 86 -4.20 -45.51 19.97
CA LYS A 86 -2.99 -45.46 20.80
C LYS A 86 -2.19 -44.16 20.64
N CYS A 87 -2.52 -43.31 19.69
CA CYS A 87 -1.84 -42.04 19.47
C CYS A 87 -2.24 -41.03 20.55
N GLN A 88 -1.25 -40.37 21.16
CA GLN A 88 -1.51 -39.29 22.12
C GLN A 88 -2.02 -38.04 21.39
N PRO A 89 -3.12 -37.42 21.85
CA PRO A 89 -3.61 -36.18 21.25
C PRO A 89 -2.63 -35.05 21.54
N LEU A 90 -2.26 -34.33 20.49
CA LEU A 90 -1.53 -33.08 20.62
C LEU A 90 -2.52 -32.00 21.05
N TYR A 91 -2.36 -31.50 22.27
CA TYR A 91 -3.08 -30.33 22.75
C TYR A 91 -2.40 -29.08 22.18
N PHE A 92 -3.20 -28.19 21.60
CA PHE A 92 -2.78 -26.89 21.08
C PHE A 92 -3.26 -25.77 22.02
#